data_AF-A0A940W963-F1
#
_entry.id   AF-A0A940W963-F1
#
_cell.length_a   1.000
_cell.length_b   1.000
_cell.length_c   1.000
_cell.angle_alpha   90.00
_cell.angle_beta   90.00
_cell.angle_gamma   90.00
#
_symmetry.space_group_name_H-M   'P 1'
#
loop_
_entity.id
_entity.type
_entity.pdbx_description
1 polymer ?
#
loop_
_entity_poly.entity_id
_entity_poly.type
_entity_poly.pdbx_seq_one_letter_code
_entity_poly.pdbx_strand_id
1 'polypeptide(L)'
;MGDGIRFRFDFSLVGETNLRGGEGIAAPDFRRMMHLVDGAVDTLASMHRRGEIGFPDLPFLVKEARAISRDAAALRAKNTHLLVLGIGGSALGTRAVHEAVGGGGG
;
A
#
# COMPACT_ATOMS: atom_id res chain seq x y z
N MET A 1 22.60 -8.88 1.51
CA MET A 1 21.29 -8.34 1.93
C MET A 1 21.21 -6.95 1.33
N GLY A 2 20.39 -6.75 0.31
CA GLY A 2 20.31 -5.45 -0.37
C GLY A 2 19.59 -4.43 0.50
N ASP A 3 20.02 -3.17 0.45
CA ASP A 3 19.31 -2.06 1.07
C ASP A 3 17.88 -2.03 0.51
N GLY A 4 16.90 -2.37 1.35
CA GLY A 4 15.49 -2.34 0.98
C GLY A 4 15.01 -0.91 0.69
N ILE A 5 13.84 -0.79 0.05
CA ILE A 5 13.18 0.50 -0.14
C ILE A 5 12.93 1.12 1.25
N ARG A 6 13.50 2.29 1.50
CA ARG A 6 13.29 3.05 2.74
C ARG A 6 12.18 4.07 2.52
N PHE A 7 11.03 3.82 3.12
CA PHE A 7 9.97 4.83 3.21
C PHE A 7 10.30 5.82 4.33
N ARG A 8 10.32 7.12 4.02
CA ARG A 8 10.39 8.20 5.01
C ARG A 8 9.03 8.90 5.06
N PHE A 9 8.42 8.89 6.23
CA PHE A 9 7.21 9.66 6.50
C PHE A 9 7.61 10.99 7.13
N ASP A 10 7.15 12.09 6.54
CA ASP A 10 7.41 13.45 7.03
C ASP A 10 6.08 14.14 7.29
N PHE A 11 5.73 14.28 8.57
CA PHE A 11 4.49 14.92 9.02
C PHE A 11 4.71 16.38 9.43
N SER A 12 5.86 16.98 9.11
CA SER A 12 6.20 18.33 9.55
C SER A 12 5.13 19.35 9.17
N LEU A 13 4.57 19.27 7.97
CA LEU A 13 3.55 20.20 7.46
C LEU A 13 2.11 19.90 7.94
N VAL A 14 1.94 18.97 8.89
CA VAL A 14 0.65 18.73 9.57
C VAL A 14 0.59 19.49 10.91
N GLY A 15 1.73 19.74 11.54
CA GLY A 15 1.79 20.35 12.88
C GLY A 15 1.68 21.88 12.86
N GLU A 16 0.99 22.45 13.85
CA GLU A 16 0.73 23.88 13.97
C GLU A 16 2.01 24.74 13.95
N THR A 17 3.09 24.25 14.57
CA THR A 17 4.34 24.99 14.74
C THR A 17 5.11 25.20 13.43
N ASN A 18 4.82 24.41 12.39
CA ASN A 18 5.47 24.49 11.08
C ASN A 18 4.61 25.22 10.04
N LEU A 19 3.36 25.57 10.38
CA LEU A 19 2.46 26.31 9.51
C LEU A 19 2.42 27.78 9.92
N ARG A 20 2.65 28.68 8.95
CA ARG A 20 2.71 30.13 9.20
C ARG A 20 1.41 30.71 9.78
N GLY A 21 0.27 30.06 9.52
CA GLY A 21 -1.04 30.47 10.04
C GLY A 21 -1.40 29.87 11.41
N GLY A 22 -0.61 28.93 11.94
CA GLY A 22 -0.94 28.22 13.18
C GLY A 22 -2.15 27.28 13.11
N GLU A 23 -2.71 27.04 11.92
CA GLU A 23 -3.92 26.22 11.70
C GLU A 23 -3.66 24.70 11.68
N GLY A 24 -2.48 24.27 12.13
CA GLY A 24 -2.10 22.85 12.13
C GLY A 24 -2.54 22.10 13.37
N ILE A 25 -2.20 20.81 13.46
CA ILE A 25 -2.50 19.99 14.63
C ILE A 25 -1.56 20.38 15.78
N ALA A 26 -2.13 20.73 16.93
CA ALA A 26 -1.38 21.01 18.13
C ALA A 26 -0.79 19.72 18.73
N ALA A 27 0.41 19.82 19.32
CA ALA A 27 1.08 18.65 19.90
C ALA A 27 0.26 17.91 20.98
N PRO A 28 -0.52 18.59 21.85
CA PRO A 28 -1.42 17.92 22.80
C PRO A 28 -2.55 17.14 22.12
N ASP A 29 -3.09 17.64 21.02
CA ASP A 29 -4.19 17.00 20.30
C ASP A 29 -3.71 15.78 19.53
N PHE A 30 -2.52 15.87 18.91
CA PHE A 30 -1.86 14.73 18.30
C PHE A 30 -1.69 13.58 19.31
N ARG A 31 -1.20 13.88 20.51
CA ARG A 31 -1.05 12.87 21.58
C ARG A 31 -2.38 12.28 22.03
N ARG A 32 -3.44 13.10 22.13
CA ARG A 32 -4.77 12.64 22.50
C ARG A 32 -5.32 11.64 21.49
N MET A 33 -5.10 11.89 20.20
CA MET A 33 -5.54 11.00 19.11
C MET A 33 -4.79 9.66 19.10
N MET A 34 -3.56 9.59 19.63
CA MET A 34 -2.78 8.35 19.60
C MET A 34 -3.46 7.18 20.32
N HIS A 35 -4.23 7.43 21.37
CA HIS A 35 -5.00 6.38 22.04
C HIS A 35 -6.05 5.72 21.13
N LEU A 36 -6.63 6.49 20.18
CA LEU A 36 -7.57 5.94 19.20
C LEU A 36 -6.83 5.11 18.13
N VAL A 37 -5.61 5.51 17.79
CA VAL A 37 -4.76 4.77 16.85
C VAL A 37 -4.40 3.41 17.41
N ASP A 38 -4.02 3.32 18.69
CA ASP A 38 -3.70 2.04 19.34
C ASP A 38 -4.87 1.06 19.24
N GLY A 39 -6.09 1.52 19.54
CA GLY A 39 -7.30 0.68 19.40
C GLY A 39 -7.59 0.26 17.96
N ALA A 40 -7.32 1.12 16.97
CA ALA A 40 -7.49 0.78 15.56
C ALA A 40 -6.46 -0.27 15.10
N VAL A 41 -5.21 -0.16 15.55
CA VAL A 41 -4.15 -1.14 15.29
C VAL A 41 -4.51 -2.50 15.86
N ASP A 42 -4.98 -2.55 17.11
CA ASP A 42 -5.42 -3.78 17.75
C ASP A 42 -6.61 -4.42 17.04
N THR A 43 -7.54 -3.60 16.54
CA THR A 43 -8.69 -4.05 15.76
C THR A 43 -8.23 -4.72 14.47
N LEU A 44 -7.35 -4.07 13.69
CA LEU A 44 -6.80 -4.63 12.46
C LEU A 44 -6.03 -5.93 12.74
N ALA A 45 -5.21 -5.96 13.78
CA ALA A 45 -4.48 -7.16 14.19
C ALA A 45 -5.44 -8.30 14.57
N SER A 46 -6.56 -8.00 15.24
CA SER A 46 -7.59 -8.97 15.59
C SER A 46 -8.30 -9.53 14.36
N MET A 47 -8.73 -8.67 13.42
CA MET A 47 -9.34 -9.10 12.16
C MET A 47 -8.42 -10.02 11.37
N HIS A 48 -7.12 -9.70 11.32
CA HIS A 48 -6.12 -10.54 10.69
C HIS A 48 -5.98 -11.91 11.38
N ARG A 49 -5.88 -11.96 12.71
CA ARG A 49 -5.84 -13.24 13.47
C ARG A 49 -7.09 -14.10 13.29
N ARG A 50 -8.26 -13.47 13.08
CA ARG A 50 -9.53 -14.16 12.79
C ARG A 50 -9.66 -14.57 11.32
N GLY A 51 -8.71 -14.22 10.45
CA GLY A 51 -8.74 -14.54 9.02
C GLY A 51 -9.73 -13.71 8.20
N GLU A 52 -10.27 -12.62 8.76
CA GLU A 52 -11.21 -11.73 8.06
C GLU A 52 -10.52 -10.88 7.00
N ILE A 53 -9.22 -10.61 7.18
CA ILE A 53 -8.38 -9.89 6.23
C ILE A 53 -7.09 -10.66 5.97
N GLY A 54 -6.76 -10.81 4.69
CA GLY A 54 -5.53 -11.48 4.23
C GLY A 54 -4.46 -10.54 3.67
N PHE A 55 -4.75 -9.24 3.55
CA PHE A 55 -3.78 -8.29 2.99
C PHE A 55 -2.46 -8.17 3.78
N PRO A 56 -2.42 -8.35 5.13
CA PRO A 56 -1.15 -8.32 5.86
C PRO A 56 -0.18 -9.44 5.47
N ASP A 57 -0.70 -10.57 4.95
CA ASP A 57 0.11 -11.73 4.58
C ASP A 57 0.71 -11.61 3.17
N LEU A 58 0.18 -10.73 2.33
CA LEU A 58 0.56 -10.62 0.91
C LEU A 58 2.08 -10.54 0.67
N PRO A 59 2.88 -9.78 1.46
CA PRO A 59 4.33 -9.72 1.26
C PRO A 59 5.04 -11.08 1.44
N PHE A 60 4.42 -12.03 2.14
CA PHE A 60 5.00 -13.33 2.47
C PHE A 60 4.57 -14.45 1.52
N LEU A 61 3.61 -14.19 0.62
CA LEU A 61 3.12 -15.14 -0.39
C LEU A 61 4.08 -15.27 -1.60
N VAL A 62 5.36 -15.54 -1.31
CA VAL A 62 6.45 -15.57 -2.31
C VAL A 62 6.25 -16.70 -3.32
N LYS A 63 5.70 -17.84 -2.90
CA LYS A 63 5.49 -19.00 -3.77
C LYS A 63 4.43 -18.71 -4.82
N GLU A 64 3.33 -18.10 -4.40
CA GLU A 64 2.20 -17.66 -5.20
C GLU A 64 2.65 -16.57 -6.18
N ALA A 65 3.38 -15.56 -5.70
CA ALA A 65 3.93 -14.51 -6.53
C ALA A 65 4.85 -15.06 -7.64
N ARG A 66 5.69 -16.05 -7.31
CA ARG A 66 6.54 -16.73 -8.30
C ARG A 66 5.74 -17.55 -9.31
N ALA A 67 4.63 -18.17 -8.90
CA ALA A 67 3.75 -18.89 -9.82
C ALA A 67 3.09 -17.93 -10.82
N ILE A 68 2.48 -16.85 -10.32
CA ILE A 68 1.87 -15.80 -11.16
C ILE A 68 2.89 -15.22 -12.14
N SER A 69 4.13 -14.98 -11.70
CA SER A 69 5.20 -14.46 -12.58
C SER A 69 5.54 -15.43 -13.72
N ARG A 70 5.59 -16.75 -13.47
CA ARG A 70 5.82 -17.75 -14.51
C ARG A 70 4.67 -17.79 -15.52
N ASP A 71 3.43 -17.78 -15.03
CA ASP A 71 2.25 -17.82 -15.89
C ASP A 71 2.16 -16.55 -16.76
N ALA A 72 2.45 -15.39 -16.19
CA ALA A 72 2.53 -14.13 -16.93
C ALA A 72 3.61 -14.15 -18.02
N ALA A 73 4.78 -14.76 -17.75
CA ALA A 73 5.84 -14.91 -18.75
C ALA A 73 5.40 -15.81 -19.92
N ALA A 74 4.69 -16.91 -19.64
CA ALA A 74 4.15 -17.80 -20.66
C ALA A 74 3.07 -17.12 -21.52
N LEU A 75 2.22 -16.27 -20.91
CA LEU A 75 1.22 -15.47 -21.63
C LEU A 75 1.88 -14.40 -22.51
N ARG A 76 2.89 -13.69 -22.00
CA ARG A 76 3.62 -12.66 -22.75
C ARG A 76 4.35 -13.21 -23.97
N ALA A 77 4.79 -14.47 -23.93
CA ALA A 77 5.41 -15.12 -25.10
C ALA A 77 4.44 -15.32 -26.28
N LYS A 78 3.12 -15.30 -26.02
CA LYS A 78 2.07 -15.60 -27.01
C LYS A 78 1.20 -14.40 -27.36
N ASN A 79 1.19 -13.37 -26.51
CA ASN A 79 0.27 -12.24 -26.60
C ASN A 79 1.05 -10.93 -26.54
N THR A 80 0.67 -9.99 -27.40
CA THR A 80 1.24 -8.63 -27.42
C THR A 80 0.52 -7.68 -26.48
N HIS A 81 -0.71 -7.97 -26.11
CA HIS A 81 -1.56 -7.12 -25.28
C HIS A 81 -2.28 -7.93 -24.22
N LEU A 82 -2.52 -7.29 -23.07
CA LEU A 82 -3.34 -7.81 -21.98
C LEU A 82 -4.46 -6.81 -21.69
N LEU A 83 -5.71 -7.22 -21.83
CA LEU A 83 -6.87 -6.42 -21.44
C LEU A 83 -7.34 -6.86 -20.05
N VAL A 84 -7.35 -5.93 -19.10
CA VAL A 84 -7.85 -6.16 -17.74
C VAL A 84 -9.27 -5.63 -17.65
N LEU A 85 -10.24 -6.53 -17.54
CA LEU A 85 -11.66 -6.19 -17.40
C LEU A 85 -12.02 -6.17 -15.91
N GLY A 86 -12.01 -4.99 -15.31
CA GLY A 86 -12.33 -4.80 -13.89
C GLY A 86 -12.79 -3.38 -13.58
N ILE A 87 -13.33 -3.18 -12.38
CA ILE A 87 -13.72 -1.87 -11.83
C ILE A 87 -13.31 -1.78 -10.36
N GLY A 88 -13.14 -0.57 -9.83
CA GLY A 88 -12.72 -0.38 -8.44
C GLY A 88 -11.37 -1.03 -8.17
N GLY A 89 -11.24 -1.78 -7.06
CA GLY A 89 -9.98 -2.38 -6.63
C GLY A 89 -9.31 -3.30 -7.66
N SER A 90 -10.10 -4.02 -8.49
CA SER A 90 -9.57 -4.94 -9.49
C SER A 90 -8.95 -4.24 -10.71
N ALA A 91 -9.30 -2.98 -10.96
CA ALA A 91 -8.70 -2.16 -12.01
C ALA A 91 -7.69 -1.15 -11.48
N LEU A 92 -8.02 -0.46 -10.38
CA LEU A 92 -7.21 0.62 -9.81
C LEU A 92 -5.84 0.10 -9.31
N GLY A 93 -5.81 -1.04 -8.62
CA GLY A 93 -4.55 -1.61 -8.13
C GLY A 93 -3.63 -2.03 -9.28
N THR A 94 -4.19 -2.67 -10.30
CA THR A 94 -3.47 -3.07 -11.52
C THR A 94 -2.89 -1.86 -12.24
N ARG A 95 -3.71 -0.82 -12.43
CA ARG A 95 -3.31 0.43 -13.09
C ARG A 95 -2.22 1.16 -12.30
N ALA A 96 -2.38 1.31 -10.98
CA ALA A 96 -1.43 2.01 -10.13
C ALA A 96 -0.04 1.38 -10.18
N VAL A 97 0.05 0.04 -10.12
CA VAL A 97 1.33 -0.67 -10.25
C VAL A 97 1.91 -0.47 -11.64
N HIS A 98 1.12 -0.66 -12.69
CA HIS A 98 1.58 -0.53 -14.08
C HIS A 98 2.13 0.86 -14.38
N GLU A 99 1.42 1.92 -13.98
CA GLU A 99 1.86 3.30 -14.19
C GLU A 99 3.10 3.64 -13.35
N ALA A 100 3.13 3.24 -12.07
CA ALA A 100 4.23 3.59 -11.16
C ALA A 100 5.57 2.93 -11.52
N VAL A 101 5.56 1.73 -12.09
CA VAL A 101 6.80 0.99 -12.47
C VAL A 101 7.24 1.24 -13.91
N GLY A 102 6.67 2.24 -14.60
CA GLY A 102 7.08 2.65 -15.94
C GLY A 102 6.37 1.93 -17.10
N GLY A 103 5.25 1.26 -16.83
CA GLY A 103 4.42 0.61 -17.87
C GLY A 103 3.64 1.58 -18.75
N GLY A 104 3.44 2.82 -18.31
CA GLY A 104 2.69 3.85 -19.06
C GLY A 104 3.48 4.60 -20.14
N GLY A 105 4.73 4.23 -20.40
CA GLY A 105 5.62 4.91 -21.35
C GLY A 105 5.60 4.39 -22.79
N GLY A 106 4.54 3.67 -23.20
CA GLY A 106 4.36 3.14 -24.56
C GLY A 106 3.60 4.10 -25.47
#